data_AF-B9T3E0-F1
#
_entry.id   AF-B9T3E0-F1
#
_cell.length_a   1.000
_cell.length_b   1.000
_cell.length_c   1.000
_cell.angle_alpha   90.00
_cell.angle_beta   90.00
_cell.angle_gamma   90.00
#
_symmetry.space_group_name_H-M   'P 1'
#
loop_
_entity.id
_entity.type
_entity.pdbx_description
1 polymer ?
#
loop_
_entity_poly.entity_id
_entity_poly.type
_entity_poly.pdbx_seq_one_letter_code
_entity_poly.pdbx_strand_id
1 'polypeptide(L)'
;MRVSDSVDSGDLIKFTLDELKAYTGSFNNSKFIGRGAFGPVYHGVIQGRQQERNANGQHVAVKCSRNKLEQAMIQGQAEIEYLPKAMHQNIIKLIGYCETQEKFYLVYAFMRNGTVLDKLTGLDWNKTIRIIKGVACAIQKLHGLTPPLIHRDLKLDNILLDKDFTPKLADFGRVTPEEEHVESE
;
A
#
# COMPACT_ATOMS: atom_id res chain seq x y z
N MET A 1 22.21 -7.84 -3.22
CA MET A 1 21.88 -7.26 -1.91
C MET A 1 20.65 -7.98 -1.40
N ARG A 2 20.82 -8.88 -0.42
CA ARG A 2 19.70 -9.62 0.19
C ARG A 2 18.89 -8.64 1.04
N VAL A 3 17.60 -8.92 1.22
CA VAL A 3 16.79 -8.32 2.29
C VAL A 3 17.62 -8.45 3.57
N SER A 4 18.04 -7.32 4.12
CA SER A 4 18.77 -7.27 5.38
C SER A 4 17.85 -7.79 6.49
N ASP A 5 18.30 -8.78 7.24
CA ASP A 5 17.59 -9.45 8.34
C ASP A 5 17.36 -8.56 9.59
N SER A 6 17.15 -7.25 9.42
CA SER A 6 17.08 -6.28 10.52
C SER A 6 15.88 -5.32 10.45
N VAL A 7 14.79 -5.72 9.81
CA VAL A 7 13.52 -4.98 9.92
C VAL A 7 12.48 -5.95 10.45
N ASP A 8 11.89 -5.60 11.61
CA ASP A 8 10.76 -6.31 12.21
C ASP A 8 9.54 -6.21 11.27
N SER A 9 9.57 -7.07 10.26
CA SER A 9 8.56 -7.27 9.23
C SER A 9 7.54 -8.31 9.70
N GLY A 10 7.46 -8.55 11.02
CA GLY A 10 6.83 -9.72 11.64
C GLY A 10 5.38 -9.98 11.24
N ASP A 11 4.68 -8.96 10.74
CA ASP A 11 3.28 -9.05 10.30
C ASP A 11 3.09 -9.08 8.77
N LEU A 12 4.14 -8.88 7.96
CA LEU A 12 4.02 -8.89 6.49
C LEU A 12 4.16 -10.31 5.94
N ILE A 13 3.19 -10.67 5.12
CA ILE A 13 3.17 -11.96 4.47
C ILE A 13 4.12 -11.98 3.28
N LYS A 14 5.06 -12.93 3.26
CA LYS A 14 5.77 -13.29 2.03
C LYS A 14 4.92 -14.26 1.21
N PHE A 15 4.43 -13.80 0.06
CA PHE A 15 3.70 -14.62 -0.90
C PHE A 15 4.63 -15.21 -1.96
N THR A 16 4.22 -16.33 -2.52
CA THR A 16 4.79 -16.91 -3.74
C THR A 16 4.10 -16.33 -4.98
N LEU A 17 4.77 -16.41 -6.13
CA LEU A 17 4.17 -15.97 -7.39
C LEU A 17 2.93 -16.80 -7.76
N ASP A 18 2.94 -18.10 -7.44
CA ASP A 18 1.83 -19.00 -7.77
C ASP A 18 0.60 -18.70 -6.91
N GLU A 19 0.77 -18.30 -5.64
CA GLU A 19 -0.32 -17.75 -4.84
C GLU A 19 -0.91 -16.49 -5.49
N LEU A 20 -0.07 -15.54 -5.89
CA LEU A 20 -0.56 -14.31 -6.52
C LEU A 20 -1.27 -14.57 -7.85
N LYS A 21 -0.77 -15.53 -8.65
CA LYS A 21 -1.47 -15.99 -9.87
C LYS A 21 -2.81 -16.61 -9.51
N ALA A 22 -2.89 -17.47 -8.52
CA ALA A 22 -4.16 -18.07 -8.09
C ALA A 22 -5.17 -16.98 -7.67
N TYR A 23 -4.73 -15.97 -6.91
CA TYR A 23 -5.61 -14.91 -6.42
C TYR A 23 -6.14 -14.00 -7.52
N THR A 24 -5.31 -13.75 -8.55
CA THR A 24 -5.60 -12.78 -9.63
C THR A 24 -6.05 -13.43 -10.94
N GLY A 25 -6.20 -14.76 -10.99
CA GLY A 25 -6.48 -15.48 -12.23
C GLY A 25 -5.34 -15.36 -13.25
N SER A 26 -4.10 -15.48 -12.80
CA SER A 26 -2.87 -15.26 -13.57
C SER A 26 -2.76 -13.83 -14.12
N PHE A 27 -3.07 -12.84 -13.27
CA PHE A 27 -3.05 -11.42 -13.63
C PHE A 27 -3.96 -11.10 -14.83
N ASN A 28 -5.17 -11.68 -14.84
CA ASN A 28 -6.12 -11.52 -15.93
C ASN A 28 -6.54 -10.04 -16.09
N ASN A 29 -6.72 -9.58 -17.32
CA ASN A 29 -7.22 -8.23 -17.61
C ASN A 29 -8.60 -7.95 -17.01
N SER A 30 -9.45 -8.96 -16.82
CA SER A 30 -10.75 -8.80 -16.13
C SER A 30 -10.60 -8.46 -14.64
N LYS A 31 -9.40 -8.63 -14.09
CA LYS A 31 -9.03 -8.27 -12.72
C LYS A 31 -8.22 -6.99 -12.65
N PHE A 32 -7.89 -6.37 -13.77
CA PHE A 32 -7.17 -5.09 -13.77
C PHE A 32 -8.04 -3.99 -13.13
N ILE A 33 -7.48 -3.28 -12.16
CA ILE A 33 -8.18 -2.19 -11.46
C ILE A 33 -7.54 -0.82 -11.66
N GLY A 34 -6.30 -0.76 -12.16
CA GLY A 34 -5.64 0.51 -12.42
C GLY A 34 -4.14 0.36 -12.66
N ARG A 35 -3.48 1.49 -12.94
CA ARG A 35 -2.04 1.54 -13.18
C ARG A 35 -1.45 2.80 -12.57
N GLY A 36 -0.42 2.62 -11.74
CA GLY A 36 0.39 3.72 -11.20
C GLY A 36 1.78 3.79 -11.84
N ALA A 37 2.64 4.64 -11.27
CA ALA A 37 4.04 4.75 -11.66
C ALA A 37 4.79 3.41 -11.49
N PHE A 38 4.56 2.72 -10.37
CA PHE A 38 5.13 1.41 -10.07
C PHE A 38 4.75 0.33 -11.10
N GLY A 39 3.50 0.36 -11.59
CA GLY A 39 3.00 -0.58 -12.59
C GLY A 39 1.50 -0.88 -12.45
N PRO A 40 1.01 -1.94 -13.13
CA PRO A 40 -0.40 -2.33 -13.10
C PRO A 40 -0.79 -2.91 -11.73
N VAL A 41 -2.07 -2.75 -11.40
CA VAL A 41 -2.68 -3.26 -10.17
C VAL A 41 -3.85 -4.16 -10.53
N TYR A 42 -3.91 -5.33 -9.88
CA TYR A 42 -4.94 -6.33 -10.11
C TYR A 42 -5.72 -6.63 -8.83
N HIS A 43 -7.02 -6.81 -8.96
CA HIS A 43 -7.87 -7.36 -7.92
C HIS A 43 -7.59 -8.85 -7.73
N GLY A 44 -7.53 -9.30 -6.48
CA GLY A 44 -7.45 -10.71 -6.14
C GLY A 44 -8.30 -11.07 -4.94
N VAL A 45 -8.41 -12.38 -4.71
CA VAL A 45 -9.02 -12.95 -3.51
C VAL A 45 -8.05 -13.98 -2.95
N ILE A 46 -7.60 -13.81 -1.70
CA ILE A 46 -6.73 -14.78 -1.04
C ILE A 46 -7.53 -16.08 -0.86
N GLN A 47 -6.96 -17.20 -1.29
CA GLN A 47 -7.57 -18.53 -1.20
C GLN A 47 -6.55 -19.59 -0.80
N GLY A 48 -6.95 -20.58 -0.02
CA GLY A 48 -6.14 -21.80 0.19
C GLY A 48 -4.99 -21.68 1.19
N ARG A 49 -4.80 -20.53 1.85
CA ARG A 49 -3.86 -20.43 2.98
C ARG A 49 -4.46 -20.98 4.26
N GLN A 50 -3.99 -22.16 4.67
CA GLN A 50 -4.46 -22.81 5.90
C GLN A 50 -3.81 -22.24 7.17
N GLN A 51 -2.60 -21.72 7.08
CA GLN A 51 -1.84 -21.19 8.22
C GLN A 51 -2.37 -19.86 8.74
N GLU A 52 -3.18 -19.15 7.96
CA GLU A 52 -3.80 -17.88 8.35
C GLU A 52 -5.31 -17.93 8.08
N ARG A 53 -6.05 -18.60 8.98
CA ARG A 53 -7.50 -18.82 8.86
C ARG A 53 -8.32 -17.55 8.60
N ASN A 54 -7.79 -16.38 8.95
CA ASN A 54 -8.47 -15.09 8.79
C ASN A 54 -8.24 -14.40 7.44
N ALA A 55 -7.28 -14.86 6.63
CA ALA A 55 -6.96 -14.24 5.33
C ALA A 55 -7.76 -14.87 4.16
N ASN A 56 -8.29 -16.08 4.33
CA ASN A 56 -9.03 -16.77 3.27
C ASN A 56 -10.34 -16.03 2.92
N GLY A 57 -10.55 -15.76 1.64
CA GLY A 57 -11.66 -14.95 1.13
C GLY A 57 -11.42 -13.43 1.17
N GLN A 58 -10.30 -12.97 1.71
CA GLN A 58 -9.99 -11.55 1.75
C GLN A 58 -9.72 -11.00 0.34
N HIS A 59 -10.39 -9.91 -0.02
CA HIS A 59 -10.14 -9.17 -1.25
C HIS A 59 -8.87 -8.32 -1.14
N VAL A 60 -8.01 -8.42 -2.14
CA VAL A 60 -6.71 -7.74 -2.18
C VAL A 60 -6.49 -6.97 -3.49
N ALA A 61 -5.58 -6.00 -3.44
CA ALA A 61 -5.01 -5.34 -4.59
C ALA A 61 -3.53 -5.73 -4.71
N VAL A 62 -3.17 -6.35 -5.83
CA VAL A 62 -1.80 -6.79 -6.14
C VAL A 62 -1.17 -5.78 -7.10
N LYS A 63 -0.25 -4.95 -6.59
CA LYS A 63 0.51 -3.94 -7.34
C LYS A 63 1.77 -4.60 -7.88
N CYS A 64 1.88 -4.69 -9.20
CA CYS A 64 2.96 -5.38 -9.89
C CYS A 64 3.99 -4.37 -10.42
N SER A 65 5.27 -4.58 -10.18
CA SER A 65 6.29 -3.75 -10.80
C SER A 65 6.36 -4.02 -12.30
N ARG A 66 6.64 -3.00 -13.12
CA ARG A 66 6.85 -3.18 -14.57
C ARG A 66 8.02 -4.14 -14.84
N ASN A 67 9.09 -3.96 -14.08
CA ASN A 67 10.31 -4.76 -14.06
C ASN A 67 11.02 -4.54 -12.71
N LYS A 68 12.16 -5.21 -12.50
CA LYS A 68 13.06 -4.99 -11.36
C LYS A 68 14.07 -3.85 -11.60
N LEU A 69 13.63 -2.73 -12.18
CA LEU A 69 14.48 -1.53 -12.19
C LEU A 69 14.80 -1.13 -10.74
N GLU A 70 16.01 -0.64 -10.51
CA GLU A 70 16.49 -0.16 -9.20
C GLU A 70 15.47 0.76 -8.52
N GLN A 71 14.85 1.68 -9.27
CA GLN A 71 13.82 2.58 -8.77
C GLN A 71 12.57 1.86 -8.24
N ALA A 72 12.11 0.78 -8.89
CA ALA A 72 10.96 0.01 -8.41
C ALA A 72 11.30 -0.77 -7.13
N MET A 73 12.55 -1.24 -7.01
CA MET A 73 13.02 -1.87 -5.79
C MET A 73 13.13 -0.87 -4.64
N ILE A 74 13.68 0.32 -4.87
CA ILE A 74 13.75 1.40 -3.88
C ILE A 74 12.34 1.76 -3.39
N GLN A 75 11.40 2.00 -4.30
CA GLN A 75 10.02 2.31 -3.94
C GLN A 75 9.37 1.17 -3.14
N GLY A 76 9.51 -0.08 -3.61
CA GLY A 76 8.94 -1.24 -2.91
C GLY A 76 9.54 -1.47 -1.53
N GLN A 77 10.85 -1.24 -1.37
CA GLN A 77 11.53 -1.37 -0.10
C GLN A 77 11.10 -0.30 0.89
N ALA A 78 10.94 0.97 0.44
CA ALA A 78 10.41 2.03 1.27
C ALA A 78 8.99 1.70 1.77
N GLU A 79 8.13 1.13 0.91
CA GLU A 79 6.79 0.70 1.33
C GLU A 79 6.84 -0.42 2.37
N ILE A 80 7.72 -1.42 2.21
CA ILE A 80 7.88 -2.51 3.18
C ILE A 80 8.46 -2.03 4.51
N GLU A 81 9.38 -1.08 4.47
CA GLU A 81 10.06 -0.59 5.66
C GLU A 81 9.20 0.35 6.50
N TYR A 82 8.47 1.27 5.86
CA TYR A 82 7.83 2.38 6.56
C TYR A 82 6.32 2.21 6.75
N LEU A 83 5.62 1.60 5.79
CA LEU A 83 4.16 1.46 5.89
C LEU A 83 3.71 0.63 7.10
N PRO A 84 4.37 -0.48 7.48
CA PRO A 84 4.01 -1.22 8.70
C PRO A 84 4.20 -0.42 9.99
N LYS A 85 5.14 0.54 10.03
CA LYS A 85 5.36 1.42 11.19
C LYS A 85 4.23 2.45 11.35
N ALA A 86 3.50 2.72 10.27
CA ALA A 86 2.45 3.73 10.17
C ALA A 86 1.01 3.16 10.29
N MET A 87 0.81 2.05 11.00
CA MET A 87 -0.53 1.45 11.16
C MET A 87 -1.55 2.44 11.75
N HIS A 88 -2.62 2.70 10.99
CA HIS A 88 -3.71 3.59 11.38
C HIS A 88 -4.96 3.35 10.53
N GLN A 89 -6.15 3.66 11.07
CA GLN A 89 -7.42 3.46 10.35
C GLN A 89 -7.54 4.27 9.06
N ASN A 90 -6.75 5.34 8.89
CA ASN A 90 -6.73 6.17 7.69
C ASN A 90 -5.47 6.00 6.82
N ILE A 91 -4.69 4.95 7.06
CA ILE A 91 -3.53 4.58 6.25
C ILE A 91 -3.81 3.20 5.64
N ILE A 92 -3.43 2.99 4.39
CA ILE A 92 -3.63 1.71 3.71
C ILE A 92 -2.83 0.61 4.41
N LYS A 93 -3.43 -0.58 4.56
CA LYS A 93 -2.74 -1.76 5.09
C LYS A 93 -2.01 -2.50 3.97
N LEU A 94 -0.69 -2.56 4.08
CA LEU A 94 0.12 -3.55 3.36
C LEU A 94 -0.07 -4.91 4.05
N ILE A 95 -0.51 -5.90 3.28
CA ILE A 95 -0.71 -7.28 3.76
C ILE A 95 0.58 -8.06 3.60
N GLY A 96 1.30 -7.83 2.50
CA GLY A 96 2.50 -8.59 2.21
C GLY A 96 3.10 -8.23 0.86
N TYR A 97 4.05 -9.05 0.44
CA TYR A 97 4.83 -8.84 -0.76
C TYR A 97 5.24 -10.17 -1.41
N CYS A 98 5.62 -10.12 -2.67
CA CYS A 98 6.29 -11.22 -3.36
C CYS A 98 7.47 -10.65 -4.15
N GLU A 99 8.61 -11.34 -4.08
CA GLU A 99 9.79 -11.00 -4.84
C GLU A 99 10.18 -12.18 -5.73
N THR A 100 10.31 -11.93 -7.03
CA THR A 100 10.81 -12.92 -8.01
C THR A 100 12.11 -12.43 -8.63
N GLN A 101 12.73 -13.20 -9.53
CA GLN A 101 13.92 -12.73 -10.24
C GLN A 101 13.65 -11.53 -11.17
N GLU A 102 12.42 -11.38 -11.65
CA GLU A 102 12.07 -10.39 -12.68
C GLU A 102 11.26 -9.21 -12.14
N LYS A 103 10.46 -9.43 -11.10
CA LYS A 103 9.43 -8.49 -10.63
C LYS A 103 9.33 -8.44 -9.12
N PHE A 104 8.75 -7.34 -8.66
CA PHE A 104 8.37 -7.12 -7.29
C PHE A 104 6.86 -6.88 -7.21
N TYR A 105 6.22 -7.43 -6.18
CA TYR A 105 4.78 -7.35 -5.99
C TYR A 105 4.47 -6.91 -4.57
N LEU A 106 3.53 -5.98 -4.43
CA LEU A 106 3.00 -5.52 -3.16
C LEU A 106 1.51 -5.89 -3.09
N VAL A 107 1.08 -6.40 -1.94
CA VAL A 107 -0.29 -6.88 -1.72
C VAL A 107 -0.95 -6.03 -0.64
N TYR A 108 -2.03 -5.35 -0.98
CA TYR A 108 -2.78 -4.48 -0.08
C TYR A 108 -4.20 -4.97 0.11
N ALA A 109 -4.87 -4.48 1.16
CA ALA A 109 -6.31 -4.60 1.26
C ALA A 109 -7.01 -3.89 0.09
N PHE A 110 -8.03 -4.51 -0.50
CA PHE A 110 -8.76 -3.92 -1.62
C PHE A 110 -9.68 -2.77 -1.18
N MET A 111 -9.57 -1.64 -1.87
CA MET A 111 -10.36 -0.43 -1.62
C MET A 111 -11.53 -0.35 -2.60
N ARG A 112 -12.72 -0.75 -2.12
CA ARG A 112 -13.90 -1.00 -2.97
C ARG A 112 -14.39 0.24 -3.72
N ASN A 113 -14.17 1.44 -3.17
CA ASN A 113 -14.69 2.68 -3.74
C ASN A 113 -13.64 3.44 -4.57
N GLY A 114 -12.48 2.85 -4.86
CA GLY A 114 -11.45 3.46 -5.69
C GLY A 114 -10.78 4.66 -5.00
N THR A 115 -10.32 5.63 -5.78
CA THR A 115 -9.68 6.85 -5.27
C THR A 115 -10.70 7.95 -4.98
N VAL A 116 -10.31 8.96 -4.20
CA VAL A 116 -11.11 10.18 -4.03
C VAL A 116 -11.25 10.91 -5.37
N LEU A 117 -10.22 10.89 -6.22
CA LEU A 117 -10.29 11.49 -7.55
C LEU A 117 -11.43 10.91 -8.39
N ASP A 118 -11.57 9.57 -8.39
CA ASP A 118 -12.64 8.87 -9.13
C ASP A 118 -14.06 9.21 -8.62
N LYS A 119 -14.16 9.67 -7.37
CA LYS A 119 -15.44 9.93 -6.70
C LYS A 119 -15.74 11.42 -6.55
N LEU A 120 -14.88 12.31 -7.03
CA LEU A 120 -14.95 13.74 -6.76
C LEU A 120 -16.34 14.35 -7.01
N THR A 121 -17.02 13.96 -8.08
CA THR A 121 -18.34 14.47 -8.46
C THR A 121 -19.51 13.89 -7.65
N GLY A 122 -19.30 12.81 -6.90
CA GLY A 122 -20.34 12.10 -6.13
C GLY A 122 -20.23 12.24 -4.61
N LEU A 123 -19.30 13.08 -4.12
CA LEU A 123 -19.11 13.30 -2.69
C LEU A 123 -19.99 14.44 -2.20
N ASP A 124 -20.90 14.13 -1.28
CA ASP A 124 -21.59 15.15 -0.50
C ASP A 124 -20.66 15.79 0.53
N TRP A 125 -21.11 16.91 1.12
CA TRP A 125 -20.31 17.67 2.08
C TRP A 125 -19.88 16.85 3.30
N ASN A 126 -20.74 15.98 3.80
CA ASN A 126 -20.44 15.17 4.98
C ASN A 126 -19.35 14.13 4.68
N LYS A 127 -19.42 13.48 3.51
CA LYS A 127 -18.36 12.57 3.03
C LYS A 127 -17.04 13.33 2.83
N THR A 128 -17.10 14.51 2.22
CA THR A 128 -15.92 15.35 1.98
C THR A 128 -15.22 15.72 3.29
N ILE A 129 -15.96 16.19 4.30
CA ILE A 129 -15.39 16.52 5.61
C ILE A 129 -14.82 15.28 6.31
N ARG A 130 -15.50 14.12 6.21
CA ARG A 130 -14.97 12.85 6.75
C ARG A 130 -13.64 12.47 6.08
N ILE A 131 -13.53 12.65 4.76
CA ILE A 131 -12.32 12.37 3.99
C ILE A 131 -11.18 13.30 4.45
N ILE A 132 -11.42 14.60 4.50
CA ILE A 132 -10.42 15.60 4.93
C ILE A 132 -9.91 15.28 6.33
N LYS A 133 -10.82 15.02 7.29
CA LYS A 133 -10.45 14.66 8.66
C LYS A 133 -9.61 13.39 8.70
N GLY A 134 -10.01 12.35 7.98
CA GLY A 134 -9.25 11.09 7.95
C GLY A 134 -7.85 11.25 7.35
N VAL A 135 -7.71 12.04 6.28
CA VAL A 135 -6.40 12.36 5.68
C VAL A 135 -5.53 13.14 6.67
N ALA A 136 -6.09 14.12 7.37
CA ALA A 136 -5.37 14.86 8.41
C ALA A 136 -4.89 13.94 9.54
N CYS A 137 -5.73 12.99 9.99
CA CYS A 137 -5.32 11.99 10.99
C CYS A 137 -4.22 11.05 10.47
N ALA A 138 -4.25 10.67 9.19
CA ALA A 138 -3.19 9.88 8.58
C ALA A 138 -1.85 10.64 8.59
N ILE A 139 -1.85 11.91 8.17
CA ILE A 139 -0.66 12.75 8.16
C ILE A 139 -0.14 12.98 9.58
N GLN A 140 -1.03 13.28 10.53
CA GLN A 140 -0.67 13.41 11.95
C GLN A 140 -0.03 12.13 12.48
N LYS A 141 -0.54 10.95 12.13
CA LYS A 141 0.07 9.68 12.50
C LYS A 141 1.50 9.57 11.96
N LEU A 142 1.73 9.91 10.69
CA LEU A 142 3.06 9.83 10.07
C LEU A 142 4.06 10.78 10.74
N HIS A 143 3.66 12.03 10.95
CA HIS A 143 4.51 13.05 11.53
C HIS A 143 4.75 12.83 13.04
N GLY A 144 3.88 12.07 13.71
CA GLY A 144 4.05 11.69 15.11
C GLY A 144 4.91 10.44 15.34
N LEU A 145 5.49 9.84 14.29
CA LEU A 145 6.46 8.76 14.43
C LEU A 145 7.83 9.32 14.84
N THR A 146 8.74 8.45 15.28
CA THR A 146 10.11 8.83 15.65
C THR A 146 11.09 7.93 14.88
N PRO A 147 11.83 8.47 13.90
CA PRO A 147 11.70 9.83 13.36
C PRO A 147 10.35 10.07 12.64
N PRO A 148 9.90 11.33 12.51
CA PRO A 148 8.72 11.67 11.71
C PRO A 148 8.86 11.15 10.27
N LEU A 149 7.78 10.65 9.68
CA LEU A 149 7.78 10.21 8.30
C LEU A 149 7.08 11.23 7.40
N ILE A 150 7.74 11.64 6.31
CA ILE A 150 7.17 12.57 5.32
C ILE A 150 6.70 11.79 4.10
N HIS A 151 5.41 11.89 3.73
CA HIS A 151 4.83 11.12 2.62
C HIS A 151 5.32 11.55 1.23
N ARG A 152 5.51 12.87 1.03
CA ARG A 152 6.05 13.49 -0.21
C ARG A 152 5.23 13.34 -1.51
N ASP A 153 4.04 12.74 -1.47
CA ASP A 153 3.19 12.53 -2.65
C ASP A 153 1.69 12.56 -2.29
N LEU A 154 1.28 13.55 -1.51
CA LEU A 154 -0.12 13.73 -1.13
C LEU A 154 -0.91 14.30 -2.31
N LYS A 155 -1.83 13.49 -2.86
CA LYS A 155 -2.75 13.86 -3.95
C LYS A 155 -4.01 12.99 -3.90
N LEU A 156 -5.05 13.40 -4.63
CA LEU A 156 -6.35 12.71 -4.60
C LEU A 156 -6.29 11.26 -5.12
N ASP A 157 -5.39 10.96 -6.06
CA ASP A 157 -5.12 9.60 -6.55
C ASP A 157 -4.58 8.66 -5.45
N ASN A 158 -3.87 9.23 -4.47
CA ASN A 158 -3.23 8.50 -3.38
C ASN A 158 -4.11 8.43 -2.12
N ILE A 159 -5.36 8.88 -2.21
CA ILE A 159 -6.36 8.71 -1.15
C ILE A 159 -7.40 7.73 -1.66
N LEU A 160 -7.35 6.50 -1.16
CA LEU A 160 -8.28 5.44 -1.51
C LEU A 160 -9.45 5.37 -0.53
N LEU A 161 -10.57 4.80 -0.96
CA LEU A 161 -11.79 4.70 -0.19
C LEU A 161 -12.16 3.23 0.03
N ASP A 162 -12.26 2.83 1.29
CA ASP A 162 -12.78 1.50 1.63
C ASP A 162 -14.29 1.41 1.39
N LYS A 163 -14.88 0.24 1.66
CA LYS A 163 -16.31 -0.03 1.44
C LYS A 163 -17.26 0.97 2.13
N ASP A 164 -16.82 1.60 3.22
CA ASP A 164 -17.62 2.50 4.06
C ASP A 164 -17.26 3.98 3.81
N PHE A 165 -16.55 4.26 2.70
CA PHE A 165 -16.02 5.59 2.35
C PHE A 165 -15.07 6.16 3.40
N THR A 166 -14.38 5.31 4.17
CA THR A 166 -13.30 5.77 5.05
C THR A 166 -12.04 5.97 4.20
N PRO A 167 -11.39 7.15 4.27
CA PRO A 167 -10.19 7.42 3.49
C PRO A 167 -9.00 6.61 4.01
N LYS A 168 -8.18 6.11 3.09
CA LYS A 168 -6.89 5.47 3.32
C LYS A 168 -5.83 6.17 2.48
N LEU A 169 -4.88 6.83 3.13
CA LEU A 169 -3.69 7.35 2.48
C LEU A 169 -2.82 6.18 1.98
N ALA A 170 -2.35 6.26 0.74
CA ALA A 170 -1.64 5.21 0.02
C ALA A 170 -0.46 5.75 -0.80
N ASP A 171 0.29 4.84 -1.42
CA ASP A 171 1.50 5.10 -2.22
C ASP A 171 2.69 5.66 -1.42
N PHE A 172 3.28 4.77 -0.62
CA PHE A 172 4.36 5.10 0.31
C PHE A 172 5.76 5.01 -0.33
N GLY A 173 5.84 4.81 -1.65
CA GLY A 173 7.12 4.58 -2.34
C GLY A 173 8.08 5.76 -2.35
N ARG A 174 7.65 6.95 -1.89
CA ARG A 174 8.48 8.16 -1.75
C ARG A 174 8.64 8.61 -0.31
N VAL A 175 8.14 7.83 0.66
CA VAL A 175 8.24 8.16 2.08
C VAL A 175 9.69 8.14 2.51
N THR A 176 10.06 9.14 3.30
CA THR A 176 11.37 9.21 3.93
C THR A 176 11.20 9.64 5.39
N PRO A 177 12.06 9.18 6.30
CA PRO A 177 12.19 9.83 7.60
C PRO A 177 12.62 11.28 7.40
N GLU A 178 12.13 12.17 8.23
CA GLU A 178 12.68 13.51 8.39
C GLU A 178 14.10 13.36 8.95
N GLU A 179 15.11 13.85 8.22
CA GLU A 179 16.49 13.81 8.69
C GLU A 179 16.58 14.68 9.96
N GLU A 180 17.06 14.10 11.08
CA GLU A 180 17.55 14.93 12.17
C GLU A 180 18.71 15.73 11.59
N HIS A 181 18.56 17.06 11.51
CA HIS A 181 19.71 17.94 11.37
C HIS A 181 20.64 17.64 12.54
N VAL A 182 21.68 16.84 12.30
CA VAL A 182 22.83 16.81 13.17
C VAL A 182 23.47 18.17 13.01
N GLU A 183 23.10 19.11 13.89
CA GLU A 183 23.92 20.29 14.13
C GLU A 183 25.29 19.76 14.54
N SER A 184 26.24 19.85 13.62
CA SER A 184 27.65 19.70 13.95
C SER A 184 28.02 20.89 14.83
N GLU A 185 28.07 20.66 16.14
CA GLU A 185 28.74 21.54 17.11
C GLU A 185 30.23 21.73 16.77
#